data_AF-A0AAD8TKL2-F1
#
_entry.id   AF-A0AAD8TKL2-F1
#
_cell.length_a   1.000
_cell.length_b   1.000
_cell.length_c   1.000
_cell.angle_alpha   90.00
_cell.angle_beta   90.00
_cell.angle_gamma   90.00
#
_symmetry.space_group_name_H-M   'P 1'
#
loop_
_entity.id
_entity.type
_entity.pdbx_description
1 polymer ?
#
loop_
_entity_poly.entity_id
_entity_poly.type
_entity_poly.pdbx_seq_one_letter_code
_entity_poly.pdbx_strand_id
1 'polypeptide(L)'
;MQTAAKADRLTRSLAAPFLAVNRGLFVFIAAIVAGALVSAYWISAGTRVAPIIPIATRAVAQNAASARSPEPAPSSTRFTSLGANRTPSEPAGVSPLPQRQPPAPACPAYFRWIHEDLRPWRVTGITRETLDAAHRYGPKFRVTVISGRLYVTRYGRCFQTRAVFTQWGILQLLRRHAGRVPDLDLMFDCQDLPVVDAADHAPPPLFRYCGSENTLDIAFPDWSFWGWPELNIKPWDALRREIGEGNAALHWTRRAPYAFWKGNPTVGTVRWELLKCNVSRERDWKARIYAQARPQRHIDTVVQCQ
;
A
#
# COMPACT_ATOMS: atom_id res chain seq x y z
N MET A 1 81.82 -13.46 -14.42
CA MET A 1 81.60 -11.99 -14.29
C MET A 1 80.43 -11.57 -15.16
N GLN A 2 79.80 -10.42 -14.87
CA GLN A 2 78.65 -9.89 -15.62
C GLN A 2 79.07 -8.92 -16.75
N THR A 3 78.08 -8.54 -17.58
CA THR A 3 77.98 -7.53 -18.68
C THR A 3 77.74 -8.18 -20.04
N ALA A 4 76.69 -7.93 -20.83
CA ALA A 4 75.62 -6.90 -20.89
C ALA A 4 76.06 -5.49 -21.33
N ALA A 5 75.42 -4.81 -22.31
CA ALA A 5 74.38 -5.19 -23.29
C ALA A 5 74.16 -4.08 -24.35
N LYS A 6 73.61 -4.44 -25.53
CA LYS A 6 72.76 -3.66 -26.50
C LYS A 6 72.79 -4.35 -27.89
N ALA A 7 71.67 -4.66 -28.56
CA ALA A 7 70.66 -3.82 -29.23
C ALA A 7 71.18 -3.26 -30.59
N ASP A 8 70.44 -3.21 -31.70
CA ASP A 8 69.00 -3.45 -32.03
C ASP A 8 68.96 -3.89 -33.55
N ARG A 9 67.91 -4.05 -34.40
CA ARG A 9 66.45 -3.77 -34.40
C ARG A 9 65.71 -4.45 -35.59
N LEU A 10 64.52 -5.05 -35.36
CA LEU A 10 63.42 -5.39 -36.34
C LEU A 10 63.75 -6.40 -37.49
N THR A 11 62.82 -7.20 -38.05
CA THR A 11 61.38 -6.97 -38.34
C THR A 11 60.44 -8.20 -38.26
N ARG A 12 59.19 -7.96 -37.82
CA ARG A 12 57.89 -8.58 -38.23
C ARG A 12 57.71 -10.12 -38.23
N SER A 13 56.78 -10.57 -37.37
CA SER A 13 55.52 -11.17 -37.85
C SER A 13 54.37 -10.86 -36.87
N LEU A 14 53.12 -10.91 -37.34
CA LEU A 14 51.91 -10.56 -36.57
C LEU A 14 51.03 -11.81 -36.37
N ALA A 15 51.05 -12.39 -35.17
CA ALA A 15 50.07 -13.39 -34.74
C ALA A 15 49.93 -13.35 -33.21
N ALA A 16 48.94 -12.61 -32.71
CA ALA A 16 48.54 -12.76 -31.31
C ALA A 16 47.71 -14.05 -31.17
N PRO A 17 48.01 -14.94 -30.20
CA PRO A 17 47.08 -16.01 -29.86
C PRO A 17 45.83 -15.35 -29.25
N PHE A 18 44.75 -15.33 -30.02
CA PHE A 18 43.46 -14.87 -29.52
C PHE A 18 43.11 -15.65 -28.25
N LEU A 19 42.72 -14.91 -27.21
CA LEU A 19 42.22 -15.51 -25.97
C LEU A 19 41.15 -16.55 -26.32
N ALA A 20 41.38 -17.78 -25.89
CA ALA A 20 40.37 -18.83 -25.91
C ALA A 20 39.28 -18.51 -24.87
N VAL A 21 38.49 -17.46 -25.14
CA VAL A 21 37.37 -17.02 -24.30
C VAL A 21 36.45 -18.21 -24.14
N ASN A 22 36.43 -18.72 -22.91
CA ASN A 22 35.95 -20.05 -22.61
C ASN A 22 34.50 -20.18 -23.10
N ARG A 23 34.21 -21.11 -24.03
CA ARG A 23 32.88 -21.22 -24.67
C ARG A 23 31.76 -21.33 -23.63
N GLY A 24 32.02 -22.02 -22.52
CA GLY A 24 31.11 -22.11 -21.38
C GLY A 24 30.79 -20.76 -20.73
N LEU A 25 31.76 -19.84 -20.62
CA LEU A 25 31.53 -18.48 -20.09
C LEU A 25 30.65 -17.66 -21.03
N PHE A 26 30.87 -17.75 -22.34
CA PHE A 26 30.04 -17.02 -23.31
C PHE A 26 28.60 -17.55 -23.33
N VAL A 27 28.43 -18.88 -23.27
CA VAL A 27 27.11 -19.53 -23.13
C VAL A 27 26.43 -19.16 -21.80
N PHE A 28 27.18 -19.11 -20.69
CA PHE A 28 26.67 -18.71 -19.38
C PHE A 28 26.18 -17.25 -19.35
N ILE A 29 26.96 -16.32 -19.91
CA ILE A 29 26.55 -14.92 -20.03
C ILE A 29 25.33 -14.80 -20.96
N ALA A 30 25.30 -15.50 -22.10
CA ALA A 30 24.15 -15.52 -23.00
C ALA A 30 22.88 -16.07 -22.31
N ALA A 31 22.99 -17.10 -21.48
CA ALA A 31 21.89 -17.66 -20.70
C ALA A 31 21.38 -16.67 -19.64
N ILE A 32 22.27 -15.93 -18.95
CA ILE A 32 21.88 -14.86 -18.01
C ILE A 32 21.14 -13.73 -18.74
N VAL A 33 21.67 -13.27 -19.88
CA VAL A 33 21.03 -12.20 -20.68
C VAL A 33 19.67 -12.65 -21.22
N ALA A 34 19.56 -13.88 -21.73
CA ALA A 34 18.29 -14.45 -22.17
C ALA A 34 17.28 -14.56 -21.00
N GLY A 35 17.70 -15.04 -19.83
CA GLY A 35 16.87 -15.10 -18.63
C GLY A 35 16.39 -13.72 -18.16
N ALA A 36 17.27 -12.72 -18.20
CA ALA A 36 16.94 -11.33 -17.86
C ALA A 36 15.95 -10.71 -18.85
N LEU A 37 16.14 -10.93 -20.16
CA LEU A 37 15.23 -10.46 -21.21
C LEU A 37 13.86 -11.14 -21.13
N VAL A 38 13.81 -12.46 -20.87
CA VAL A 38 12.56 -13.20 -20.63
C VAL A 38 11.86 -12.68 -19.37
N SER A 39 12.59 -12.45 -18.27
CA SER A 39 12.02 -11.87 -17.05
C SER A 39 11.45 -10.47 -17.28
N ALA A 40 12.20 -9.59 -17.94
CA ALA A 40 11.75 -8.24 -18.31
C ALA A 40 10.54 -8.27 -19.26
N TYR A 41 10.49 -9.22 -20.18
CA TYR A 41 9.33 -9.44 -21.06
C TYR A 41 8.09 -9.91 -20.29
N TRP A 42 8.22 -10.85 -19.35
CA TRP A 42 7.10 -11.28 -18.49
C TRP A 42 6.59 -10.17 -17.58
N ILE A 43 7.49 -9.37 -16.99
CA ILE A 43 7.12 -8.18 -16.21
C ILE A 43 6.37 -7.18 -17.10
N SER A 44 6.85 -6.92 -18.31
CA SER A 44 6.22 -6.01 -19.28
C SER A 44 4.87 -6.53 -19.78
N ALA A 45 4.76 -7.82 -20.09
CA ALA A 45 3.51 -8.47 -20.50
C ALA A 45 2.46 -8.41 -19.37
N GLY A 46 2.87 -8.60 -18.12
CA GLY A 46 2.02 -8.44 -16.94
C GLY A 46 1.43 -7.03 -16.76
N THR A 47 2.04 -6.00 -17.34
CA THR A 47 1.47 -4.64 -17.37
C THR A 47 0.46 -4.41 -18.50
N ARG A 48 0.40 -5.27 -19.51
CA ARG A 48 -0.53 -5.16 -20.66
C ARG A 48 -1.85 -5.89 -20.41
N VAL A 49 -2.56 -5.48 -19.36
CA VAL A 49 -3.96 -5.88 -19.14
C VAL A 49 -4.82 -5.21 -20.22
N ALA A 50 -5.37 -6.00 -21.15
CA ALA A 50 -6.31 -5.49 -22.13
C ALA A 50 -7.59 -4.99 -21.44
N PRO A 51 -8.16 -3.82 -21.83
CA PRO A 51 -9.38 -3.33 -21.23
C PRO A 51 -10.56 -4.24 -21.61
N ILE A 52 -11.21 -4.83 -20.60
CA ILE A 52 -12.47 -5.56 -20.80
C ILE A 52 -13.54 -4.53 -21.16
N ILE A 53 -13.89 -4.46 -22.44
CA ILE A 53 -14.98 -3.61 -22.92
C ILE A 53 -16.30 -4.15 -22.34
N PRO A 54 -17.04 -3.40 -21.51
CA PRO A 54 -18.34 -3.83 -21.03
C PRO A 54 -19.34 -3.79 -22.18
N ILE A 55 -19.88 -4.94 -22.57
CA ILE A 55 -20.97 -5.01 -23.56
C ILE A 55 -22.22 -4.40 -22.92
N ALA A 56 -22.51 -3.15 -23.25
CA ALA A 56 -23.70 -2.45 -22.79
C ALA A 56 -24.96 -3.10 -23.41
N THR A 57 -25.72 -3.83 -22.61
CA THR A 57 -27.00 -4.41 -23.03
C THR A 57 -28.02 -3.28 -23.30
N ARG A 58 -28.63 -3.31 -24.50
CA ARG A 58 -29.50 -2.24 -25.02
C ARG A 58 -30.63 -1.79 -24.07
N ALA A 59 -31.08 -2.67 -23.18
CA ALA A 59 -32.13 -2.39 -22.19
C ALA A 59 -31.83 -1.20 -21.26
N VAL A 60 -30.56 -0.92 -20.95
CA VAL A 60 -30.21 0.19 -20.02
C VAL A 60 -30.42 1.56 -20.67
N ALA A 61 -30.27 1.68 -21.99
CA ALA A 61 -30.36 2.96 -22.70
C ALA A 61 -31.79 3.51 -22.79
N GLN A 62 -32.81 2.64 -22.83
CA GLN A 62 -34.20 3.04 -23.08
C GLN A 62 -34.85 3.73 -21.87
N ASN A 63 -34.48 3.34 -20.65
CA ASN A 63 -35.05 3.91 -19.42
C ASN A 63 -34.55 5.33 -19.10
N ALA A 64 -33.49 5.81 -19.77
CA ALA A 64 -32.97 7.16 -19.58
C ALA A 64 -33.79 8.26 -20.29
N ALA A 65 -34.61 7.90 -21.28
CA ALA A 65 -35.33 8.85 -22.13
C ALA A 65 -36.66 9.37 -21.55
N SER A 66 -37.21 8.70 -20.52
CA SER A 66 -38.59 8.95 -20.03
C SER A 66 -38.67 9.79 -18.74
N ALA A 67 -37.54 10.23 -18.19
CA ALA A 67 -37.51 11.04 -16.97
C ALA A 67 -37.69 12.53 -17.30
N ARG A 68 -38.86 13.11 -16.98
CA ARG A 68 -39.11 14.55 -17.13
C ARG A 68 -38.28 15.35 -16.12
N SER A 69 -37.73 16.49 -16.56
CA SER A 69 -36.96 17.39 -15.69
C SER A 69 -37.89 18.19 -14.75
N PRO A 70 -37.50 18.41 -13.49
CA PRO A 70 -38.01 19.50 -12.67
C PRO A 70 -37.55 20.89 -13.18
N GLU A 71 -38.21 21.92 -12.70
CA GLU A 71 -38.03 23.35 -13.03
C GLU A 71 -37.00 24.03 -12.12
N PRO A 72 -36.22 25.05 -12.59
CA PRO A 72 -35.20 25.71 -11.78
C PRO A 72 -35.75 26.84 -10.88
N ALA A 73 -35.32 26.88 -9.63
CA ALA A 73 -35.58 27.98 -8.70
C ALA A 73 -34.74 29.24 -9.00
N PRO A 74 -35.20 30.46 -8.65
CA PRO A 74 -34.60 31.71 -9.12
C PRO A 74 -33.28 32.09 -8.44
N SER A 75 -32.42 32.77 -9.20
CA SER A 75 -31.10 33.26 -8.78
C SER A 75 -31.17 34.59 -8.02
N SER A 76 -30.47 34.71 -6.89
CA SER A 76 -30.33 35.98 -6.16
C SER A 76 -29.04 36.73 -6.51
N THR A 77 -29.23 37.89 -7.13
CA THR A 77 -28.56 39.18 -6.93
C THR A 77 -27.01 39.25 -6.80
N ARG A 78 -26.39 40.02 -7.70
CA ARG A 78 -25.01 40.49 -7.59
C ARG A 78 -24.84 41.46 -6.42
N PHE A 79 -23.70 41.44 -5.74
CA PHE A 79 -23.23 42.57 -4.93
C PHE A 79 -22.26 43.41 -5.76
N THR A 80 -22.43 44.73 -5.80
CA THR A 80 -21.62 45.65 -6.60
C THR A 80 -20.35 46.07 -5.86
N SER A 81 -19.21 45.97 -6.54
CA SER A 81 -17.99 46.66 -6.11
C SER A 81 -18.04 48.12 -6.53
N LEU A 82 -17.86 49.03 -5.57
CA LEU A 82 -17.57 50.45 -5.82
C LEU A 82 -16.23 50.76 -5.16
N GLY A 83 -15.25 51.19 -5.96
CA GLY A 83 -13.90 51.47 -5.50
C GLY A 83 -13.73 52.90 -4.97
N ALA A 84 -12.74 53.10 -4.11
CA ALA A 84 -12.22 54.41 -3.73
C ALA A 84 -10.70 54.41 -3.86
N ASN A 85 -10.16 55.19 -4.79
CA ASN A 85 -8.73 55.25 -5.09
C ASN A 85 -8.10 56.50 -4.47
N ARG A 86 -7.34 56.37 -3.36
CA ARG A 86 -6.57 57.47 -2.74
C ARG A 86 -5.29 56.99 -2.04
N THR A 87 -4.16 57.22 -2.69
CA THR A 87 -2.88 57.63 -2.07
C THR A 87 -2.79 59.18 -2.12
N PRO A 88 -1.81 59.88 -1.49
CA PRO A 88 -0.59 59.39 -0.84
C PRO A 88 -0.32 59.94 0.58
N SER A 89 0.68 59.37 1.27
CA SER A 89 1.81 60.07 1.94
C SER A 89 2.59 59.10 2.83
N GLU A 90 3.91 59.15 2.79
CA GLU A 90 4.81 58.35 3.62
C GLU A 90 5.34 59.20 4.79
N PRO A 91 5.58 58.59 5.96
CA PRO A 91 6.83 58.86 6.66
C PRO A 91 7.57 57.58 7.08
N ALA A 92 8.90 57.66 7.07
CA ALA A 92 9.79 56.52 7.27
C ALA A 92 9.90 56.06 8.74
N GLY A 93 10.42 54.85 8.95
CA GLY A 93 11.05 54.46 10.22
C GLY A 93 10.38 53.36 11.04
N VAL A 94 10.02 52.22 10.44
CA VAL A 94 9.70 50.99 11.19
C VAL A 94 10.63 49.86 10.74
N SER A 95 11.55 49.44 11.61
CA SER A 95 12.41 48.27 11.38
C SER A 95 11.56 47.01 11.19
N PRO A 96 11.89 46.12 10.24
CA PRO A 96 11.16 44.86 10.07
C PRO A 96 11.20 44.05 11.37
N LEU A 97 10.01 43.78 11.94
CA LEU A 97 9.87 42.76 12.99
C LEU A 97 10.46 41.44 12.46
N PRO A 98 11.24 40.69 13.26
CA PRO A 98 11.84 39.45 12.81
C PRO A 98 10.75 38.52 12.32
N GLN A 99 10.85 38.09 11.06
CA GLN A 99 9.81 37.27 10.42
C GLN A 99 9.59 36.01 11.25
N ARG A 100 8.44 35.95 11.92
CA ARG A 100 8.06 34.82 12.76
C ARG A 100 7.98 33.58 11.88
N GLN A 101 9.00 32.73 11.95
CA GLN A 101 9.09 31.52 11.14
C GLN A 101 7.77 30.74 11.30
N PRO A 102 7.19 30.23 10.20
CA PRO A 102 5.99 29.41 10.32
C PRO A 102 6.30 28.24 11.26
N PRO A 103 5.41 27.90 12.21
CA PRO A 103 5.66 26.83 13.15
C PRO A 103 5.98 25.55 12.37
N ALA A 104 7.02 24.84 12.79
CA ALA A 104 7.45 23.60 12.14
C ALA A 104 6.23 22.67 11.98
N PRO A 105 6.02 22.05 10.79
CA PRO A 105 4.79 21.36 10.47
C PRO A 105 4.55 20.23 11.49
N ALA A 106 3.56 20.44 12.35
CA ALA A 106 3.25 19.52 13.44
C ALA A 106 2.87 18.15 12.87
N CYS A 107 3.29 17.09 13.57
CA CYS A 107 2.89 15.72 13.24
C CYS A 107 1.35 15.65 13.15
N PRO A 108 0.77 15.20 12.02
CA PRO A 108 -0.67 15.07 11.86
C PRO A 108 -1.34 14.35 13.05
N ALA A 109 -2.50 14.84 13.49
CA ALA A 109 -3.11 14.46 14.76
C ALA A 109 -3.37 12.95 14.93
N TYR A 110 -3.47 12.17 13.85
CA TYR A 110 -3.60 10.71 13.92
C TYR A 110 -2.33 10.01 14.45
N PHE A 111 -1.15 10.63 14.38
CA PHE A 111 0.07 10.06 14.98
C PHE A 111 0.02 10.02 16.51
N ARG A 112 -0.96 10.68 17.16
CA ARG A 112 -1.22 10.53 18.60
C ARG A 112 -1.39 9.06 19.01
N TRP A 113 -1.99 8.23 18.14
CA TRP A 113 -2.26 6.82 18.42
C TRP A 113 -0.99 6.02 18.72
N ILE A 114 0.18 6.39 18.17
CA ILE A 114 1.46 5.77 18.55
C ILE A 114 1.74 5.91 20.06
N HIS A 115 1.33 7.02 20.69
CA HIS A 115 1.46 7.23 22.13
C HIS A 115 0.33 6.59 22.95
N GLU A 116 -0.80 6.28 22.32
CA GLU A 116 -1.92 5.55 22.93
C GLU A 116 -1.61 4.05 22.96
N ASP A 117 -1.27 3.46 21.81
CA ASP A 117 -0.91 2.05 21.64
C ASP A 117 0.30 1.67 22.51
N LEU A 118 1.31 2.53 22.61
CA LEU A 118 2.49 2.30 23.44
C LEU A 118 2.32 2.71 24.92
N ARG A 119 1.15 3.23 25.32
CA ARG A 119 0.87 3.65 26.71
C ARG A 119 1.13 2.54 27.75
N PRO A 120 0.74 1.26 27.55
CA PRO A 120 0.87 0.23 28.59
C PRO A 120 2.29 0.06 29.13
N TRP A 121 3.29 0.21 28.25
CA TRP A 121 4.71 0.03 28.58
C TRP A 121 5.45 1.34 28.91
N ARG A 122 4.74 2.48 29.00
CA ARG A 122 5.36 3.82 29.18
C ARG A 122 6.12 3.97 30.51
N VAL A 123 5.73 3.23 31.54
CA VAL A 123 6.32 3.31 32.90
C VAL A 123 7.21 2.10 33.21
N THR A 124 6.78 0.91 32.78
CA THR A 124 7.48 -0.37 33.00
C THR A 124 8.58 -0.65 32.00
N GLY A 125 8.53 -0.04 30.81
CA GLY A 125 9.36 -0.41 29.67
C GLY A 125 8.94 -1.74 29.04
N ILE A 126 9.74 -2.20 28.09
CA ILE A 126 9.62 -3.51 27.44
C ILE A 126 10.91 -4.26 27.73
N THR A 127 10.85 -5.32 28.55
CA THR A 127 12.00 -6.21 28.73
C THR A 127 11.99 -7.29 27.65
N ARG A 128 13.12 -8.01 27.51
CA ARG A 128 13.19 -9.17 26.62
C ARG A 128 12.16 -10.23 27.02
N GLU A 129 11.96 -10.44 28.31
CA GLU A 129 11.03 -11.40 28.88
C GLU A 129 9.59 -11.00 28.58
N THR A 130 9.25 -9.70 28.66
CA THR A 130 7.94 -9.17 28.23
C THR A 130 7.70 -9.40 26.74
N LEU A 131 8.72 -9.18 25.90
CA LEU A 131 8.64 -9.39 24.45
C LEU A 131 8.54 -10.89 24.10
N ASP A 132 9.35 -11.74 24.72
CA ASP A 132 9.35 -13.19 24.52
C ASP A 132 8.04 -13.82 25.07
N ALA A 133 7.41 -13.23 26.08
CA ALA A 133 6.09 -13.64 26.57
C ALA A 133 4.94 -13.41 25.57
N ALA A 134 5.17 -12.72 24.45
CA ALA A 134 4.23 -12.63 23.32
C ALA A 134 3.95 -14.00 22.67
N HIS A 135 4.82 -15.00 22.84
CA HIS A 135 4.62 -16.34 22.27
C HIS A 135 3.28 -16.99 22.67
N ARG A 136 2.66 -16.59 23.80
CA ARG A 136 1.32 -17.05 24.21
C ARG A 136 0.20 -16.72 23.22
N TYR A 137 0.40 -15.70 22.37
CA TYR A 137 -0.52 -15.31 21.30
C TYR A 137 -0.16 -15.91 19.92
N GLY A 138 0.88 -16.76 19.86
CA GLY A 138 1.33 -17.42 18.64
C GLY A 138 1.74 -16.46 17.50
N PRO A 139 2.68 -15.52 17.72
CA PRO A 139 3.18 -14.62 16.68
C PRO A 139 3.78 -15.40 15.49
N LYS A 140 3.82 -14.80 14.29
CA LYS A 140 4.32 -15.49 13.09
C LYS A 140 5.75 -15.11 12.72
N PHE A 141 6.22 -13.93 13.12
CA PHE A 141 7.62 -13.55 12.96
C PHE A 141 8.05 -12.51 14.01
N ARG A 142 9.36 -12.47 14.27
CA ARG A 142 10.06 -11.42 15.03
C ARG A 142 10.85 -10.57 14.04
N VAL A 143 10.88 -9.26 14.25
CA VAL A 143 11.70 -8.30 13.51
C VAL A 143 12.73 -7.73 14.47
N THR A 144 14.02 -7.88 14.13
CA THR A 144 15.11 -7.25 14.89
C THR A 144 15.91 -6.38 13.93
N VAL A 145 16.23 -5.15 14.34
CA VAL A 145 17.10 -4.23 13.60
C VAL A 145 18.36 -4.02 14.43
N ILE A 146 19.52 -4.25 13.83
CA ILE A 146 20.83 -4.05 14.47
C ILE A 146 21.75 -3.31 13.50
N SER A 147 22.28 -2.15 13.91
CA SER A 147 23.07 -1.24 13.08
C SER A 147 22.41 -0.94 11.72
N GLY A 148 21.09 -0.72 11.73
CA GLY A 148 20.28 -0.47 10.53
C GLY A 148 20.05 -1.68 9.61
N ARG A 149 20.53 -2.88 9.96
CA ARG A 149 20.33 -4.13 9.21
C ARG A 149 19.09 -4.86 9.75
N LEU A 150 18.21 -5.28 8.85
CA LEU A 150 17.00 -6.05 9.20
C LEU A 150 17.29 -7.55 9.32
N TYR A 151 16.86 -8.14 10.43
CA TYR A 151 16.82 -9.57 10.69
C TYR A 151 15.36 -10.00 10.95
N VAL A 152 14.99 -11.18 10.46
CA VAL A 152 13.60 -11.69 10.59
C VAL A 152 13.60 -13.17 10.94
N THR A 153 13.18 -13.49 12.16
CA THR A 153 12.93 -14.88 12.59
C THR A 153 11.48 -15.24 12.31
N ARG A 154 11.23 -16.40 11.68
CA ARG A 154 9.86 -16.85 11.32
C ARG A 154 9.44 -18.01 12.21
N TYR A 155 8.30 -17.86 12.88
CA TYR A 155 7.69 -18.87 13.75
C TYR A 155 6.51 -19.59 13.08
N GLY A 156 5.87 -18.95 12.09
CA GLY A 156 4.74 -19.52 11.37
C GLY A 156 4.53 -18.92 9.99
N ARG A 157 3.53 -19.44 9.28
CA ARG A 157 3.09 -18.87 8.00
C ARG A 157 2.01 -17.81 8.25
N CYS A 158 2.16 -16.65 7.62
CA CYS A 158 1.06 -15.70 7.44
C CYS A 158 0.09 -16.23 6.38
N PHE A 159 -1.15 -15.70 6.38
CA PHE A 159 -2.00 -15.84 5.20
C PHE A 159 -1.35 -15.13 4.00
N GLN A 160 -1.10 -15.85 2.90
CA GLN A 160 -0.62 -15.29 1.62
C GLN A 160 0.69 -14.48 1.75
N THR A 161 1.03 -13.62 0.77
CA THR A 161 2.28 -12.83 0.74
C THR A 161 2.40 -11.74 1.81
N ARG A 162 1.43 -11.57 2.72
CA ARG A 162 1.39 -10.49 3.74
C ARG A 162 2.73 -10.28 4.46
N ALA A 163 3.35 -11.36 4.92
CA ALA A 163 4.65 -11.32 5.62
C ALA A 163 5.72 -10.61 4.79
N VAL A 164 5.75 -10.89 3.49
CA VAL A 164 6.76 -10.40 2.54
C VAL A 164 6.57 -8.91 2.29
N PHE A 165 5.32 -8.46 2.11
CA PHE A 165 5.02 -7.03 1.91
C PHE A 165 5.23 -6.19 3.17
N THR A 166 4.96 -6.72 4.36
CA THR A 166 5.31 -6.05 5.64
C THR A 166 6.82 -5.99 5.85
N GLN A 167 7.55 -7.09 5.58
CA GLN A 167 9.02 -7.11 5.62
C GLN A 167 9.63 -6.14 4.59
N TRP A 168 9.05 -6.05 3.40
CA TRP A 168 9.41 -5.05 2.39
C TRP A 168 9.14 -3.61 2.86
N GLY A 169 8.01 -3.36 3.52
CA GLY A 169 7.69 -2.05 4.10
C GLY A 169 8.73 -1.58 5.12
N ILE A 170 9.17 -2.48 6.00
CA ILE A 170 10.22 -2.22 7.00
C ILE A 170 11.58 -1.99 6.30
N LEU A 171 11.93 -2.76 5.27
CA LEU A 171 13.14 -2.51 4.46
C LEU A 171 13.10 -1.12 3.79
N GLN A 172 11.95 -0.70 3.27
CA GLN A 172 11.79 0.60 2.63
C GLN A 172 11.85 1.76 3.63
N LEU A 173 11.34 1.56 4.86
CA LEU A 173 11.52 2.49 5.99
C LEU A 173 13.01 2.67 6.32
N LEU A 174 13.73 1.57 6.54
CA LEU A 174 15.16 1.57 6.85
C LEU A 174 16.01 2.23 5.75
N ARG A 175 15.69 1.98 4.48
CA ARG A 175 16.37 2.60 3.33
C ARG A 175 16.08 4.10 3.20
N ARG A 176 14.85 4.55 3.50
CA ARG A 176 14.45 5.96 3.42
C ARG A 176 14.96 6.78 4.61
N HIS A 177 15.14 6.16 5.76
CA HIS A 177 15.53 6.79 7.02
C HIS A 177 16.77 6.13 7.63
N ALA A 178 17.76 5.83 6.78
CA ALA A 178 19.03 5.22 7.18
C ALA A 178 19.71 6.04 8.30
N GLY A 179 20.19 5.34 9.34
CA GLY A 179 20.78 5.96 10.53
C GLY A 179 19.81 6.70 11.47
N ARG A 180 18.49 6.71 11.19
CA ARG A 180 17.46 7.33 12.05
C ARG A 180 16.56 6.33 12.77
N VAL A 181 16.43 5.11 12.24
CA VAL A 181 15.77 4.01 12.95
C VAL A 181 16.79 3.41 13.92
N PRO A 182 16.51 3.36 15.23
CA PRO A 182 17.42 2.79 16.21
C PRO A 182 17.44 1.26 16.12
N ASP A 183 18.37 0.65 16.84
CA ASP A 183 18.35 -0.79 17.06
C ASP A 183 17.11 -1.15 17.91
N LEU A 184 16.35 -2.16 17.47
CA LEU A 184 15.03 -2.48 18.01
C LEU A 184 14.67 -3.96 17.80
N ASP A 185 13.69 -4.45 18.56
CA ASP A 185 13.22 -5.84 18.51
C ASP A 185 11.70 -5.89 18.72
N LEU A 186 10.96 -6.47 17.78
CA LEU A 186 9.50 -6.41 17.69
C LEU A 186 8.91 -7.80 17.45
N MET A 187 7.82 -8.12 18.15
CA MET A 187 7.02 -9.31 17.85
C MET A 187 5.88 -8.96 16.91
N PHE A 188 5.59 -9.80 15.92
CA PHE A 188 4.57 -9.52 14.90
C PHE A 188 3.64 -10.72 14.64
N ASP A 189 2.33 -10.46 14.59
CA ASP A 189 1.34 -11.37 14.02
C ASP A 189 0.56 -10.69 12.88
N CYS A 190 0.26 -11.49 11.86
CA CYS A 190 -0.24 -11.10 10.55
C CYS A 190 -1.61 -11.71 10.21
N GLN A 191 -2.28 -12.32 11.19
CA GLN A 191 -3.67 -12.77 11.12
C GLN A 191 -4.65 -11.61 11.39
N ASP A 192 -5.91 -11.78 10.97
CA ASP A 192 -6.88 -10.70 10.73
C ASP A 192 -7.46 -9.96 11.96
N LEU A 193 -7.30 -10.49 13.18
CA LEU A 193 -7.93 -9.96 14.41
C LEU A 193 -6.88 -9.62 15.48
N PRO A 194 -7.12 -8.61 16.35
CA PRO A 194 -6.33 -8.38 17.56
C PRO A 194 -6.59 -9.48 18.60
N VAL A 195 -5.67 -9.63 19.57
CA VAL A 195 -5.61 -10.77 20.51
C VAL A 195 -5.08 -10.45 21.91
N VAL A 196 -4.36 -9.34 22.13
CA VAL A 196 -3.86 -8.95 23.46
C VAL A 196 -4.96 -8.18 24.18
N ASP A 197 -5.61 -8.82 25.15
CA ASP A 197 -6.74 -8.25 25.91
C ASP A 197 -6.31 -7.02 26.75
N ALA A 198 -7.15 -5.99 26.79
CA ALA A 198 -6.93 -4.80 27.62
C ALA A 198 -7.00 -5.06 29.14
N ALA A 199 -7.56 -6.21 29.57
CA ALA A 199 -7.53 -6.67 30.95
C ALA A 199 -6.27 -7.46 31.33
N ASP A 200 -5.34 -7.74 30.40
CA ASP A 200 -4.07 -8.39 30.72
C ASP A 200 -3.21 -7.48 31.62
N HIS A 201 -2.79 -8.00 32.77
CA HIS A 201 -2.01 -7.27 33.77
C HIS A 201 -0.50 -7.19 33.43
N ALA A 202 -0.04 -8.02 32.49
CA ALA A 202 1.34 -8.06 31.99
C ALA A 202 1.36 -8.24 30.46
N PRO A 203 0.74 -7.32 29.69
CA PRO A 203 0.54 -7.46 28.26
C PRO A 203 1.90 -7.44 27.53
N PRO A 204 2.13 -8.31 26.54
CA PRO A 204 3.34 -8.29 25.74
C PRO A 204 3.14 -7.40 24.51
N PRO A 205 4.14 -6.60 24.09
CA PRO A 205 4.01 -5.76 22.91
C PRO A 205 3.96 -6.62 21.63
N LEU A 206 2.80 -6.66 20.99
CA LEU A 206 2.56 -7.41 19.75
C LEU A 206 2.10 -6.44 18.65
N PHE A 207 2.85 -6.38 17.56
CA PHE A 207 2.47 -5.59 16.38
C PHE A 207 1.52 -6.37 15.48
N ARG A 208 0.45 -5.71 15.04
CA ARG A 208 -0.60 -6.25 14.18
C ARG A 208 -1.09 -5.21 13.17
N TYR A 209 -1.94 -5.62 12.23
CA TYR A 209 -2.54 -4.74 11.23
C TYR A 209 -3.82 -4.03 11.69
N CYS A 210 -4.29 -4.33 12.90
CA CYS A 210 -5.54 -3.85 13.48
C CYS A 210 -5.48 -3.92 15.01
N GLY A 211 -6.25 -3.03 15.65
CA GLY A 211 -6.52 -3.02 17.09
C GLY A 211 -7.99 -2.68 17.35
N SER A 212 -8.37 -2.65 18.62
CA SER A 212 -9.71 -2.29 19.09
C SER A 212 -9.65 -1.73 20.51
N GLU A 213 -10.71 -1.06 20.98
CA GLU A 213 -10.78 -0.46 22.32
C GLU A 213 -10.59 -1.48 23.47
N ASN A 214 -10.85 -2.77 23.19
CA ASN A 214 -10.72 -3.87 24.15
C ASN A 214 -9.35 -4.58 24.07
N THR A 215 -8.37 -4.05 23.32
CA THR A 215 -7.12 -4.74 23.01
C THR A 215 -5.90 -3.80 22.95
N LEU A 216 -4.71 -4.34 23.26
CA LEU A 216 -3.44 -3.60 23.35
C LEU A 216 -2.45 -3.95 22.23
N ASP A 217 -2.92 -4.55 21.15
CA ASP A 217 -2.12 -4.82 19.96
C ASP A 217 -1.72 -3.51 19.25
N ILE A 218 -0.43 -3.34 18.98
CA ILE A 218 0.14 -2.11 18.44
C ILE A 218 -0.13 -2.04 16.93
N ALA A 219 -0.82 -1.00 16.47
CA ALA A 219 -1.24 -0.88 15.08
C ALA A 219 -0.07 -0.52 14.15
N PHE A 220 0.22 -1.41 13.20
CA PHE A 220 1.21 -1.23 12.14
C PHE A 220 0.54 -1.02 10.78
N PRO A 221 1.02 -0.11 9.91
CA PRO A 221 0.51 0.05 8.55
C PRO A 221 0.51 -1.28 7.80
N ASP A 222 -0.65 -1.67 7.28
CA ASP A 222 -0.84 -3.02 6.75
C ASP A 222 -0.02 -3.31 5.48
N TRP A 223 0.07 -4.59 5.14
CA TRP A 223 0.80 -5.04 3.96
C TRP A 223 0.29 -4.39 2.66
N SER A 224 -0.99 -3.99 2.60
CA SER A 224 -1.63 -3.45 1.40
C SER A 224 -1.06 -2.09 0.98
N PHE A 225 -0.46 -1.32 1.88
CA PHE A 225 0.28 -0.09 1.54
C PHE A 225 1.37 -0.33 0.50
N TRP A 226 1.99 -1.52 0.49
CA TRP A 226 3.00 -1.93 -0.47
C TRP A 226 2.47 -2.86 -1.58
N GLY A 227 1.16 -3.13 -1.57
CA GLY A 227 0.44 -3.97 -2.53
C GLY A 227 0.09 -5.36 -1.99
N TRP A 228 -0.84 -6.02 -2.68
CA TRP A 228 -1.22 -7.41 -2.40
C TRP A 228 -1.64 -8.09 -3.72
N PRO A 229 -0.72 -8.82 -4.39
CA PRO A 229 -0.92 -9.29 -5.76
C PRO A 229 -2.04 -10.33 -5.88
N GLU A 230 -2.30 -11.12 -4.84
CA GLU A 230 -3.37 -12.13 -4.83
C GLU A 230 -4.80 -11.55 -4.94
N LEU A 231 -4.97 -10.24 -4.74
CA LEU A 231 -6.21 -9.50 -5.02
C LEU A 231 -6.01 -8.36 -6.04
N ASN A 232 -4.87 -8.30 -6.74
CA ASN A 232 -4.48 -7.21 -7.64
C ASN A 232 -4.52 -5.81 -6.98
N ILE A 233 -4.19 -5.73 -5.69
CA ILE A 233 -4.08 -4.45 -4.98
C ILE A 233 -2.69 -3.87 -5.29
N LYS A 234 -2.66 -2.73 -5.96
CA LYS A 234 -1.45 -1.99 -6.28
C LYS A 234 -0.88 -1.29 -5.03
N PRO A 235 0.44 -1.01 -4.98
CA PRO A 235 1.02 -0.18 -3.91
C PRO A 235 0.29 1.16 -3.79
N TRP A 236 0.19 1.70 -2.58
CA TRP A 236 -0.66 2.85 -2.27
C TRP A 236 -0.43 4.06 -3.17
N ASP A 237 0.83 4.36 -3.53
CA ASP A 237 1.16 5.50 -4.39
C ASP A 237 0.68 5.37 -5.86
N ALA A 238 0.47 4.15 -6.34
CA ALA A 238 -0.22 3.92 -7.62
C ALA A 238 -1.75 3.92 -7.43
N LEU A 239 -2.24 3.22 -6.41
CA LEU A 239 -3.68 3.07 -6.16
C LEU A 239 -4.37 4.41 -5.87
N ARG A 240 -3.75 5.29 -5.06
CA ARG A 240 -4.29 6.64 -4.75
C ARG A 240 -4.43 7.53 -5.98
N ARG A 241 -3.55 7.36 -6.98
CA ARG A 241 -3.61 8.09 -8.24
C ARG A 241 -4.79 7.62 -9.09
N GLU A 242 -4.92 6.31 -9.27
CA GLU A 242 -6.01 5.70 -10.05
C GLU A 242 -7.40 5.99 -9.42
N ILE A 243 -7.48 6.03 -8.07
CA ILE A 243 -8.65 6.51 -7.35
C ILE A 243 -8.94 7.99 -7.64
N GLY A 244 -7.91 8.85 -7.67
CA GLY A 244 -8.05 10.27 -8.01
C GLY A 244 -8.49 10.50 -9.47
N GLU A 245 -7.85 9.81 -10.40
CA GLU A 245 -8.14 9.80 -11.84
C GLU A 245 -9.59 9.35 -12.09
N GLY A 246 -10.01 8.22 -11.51
CA GLY A 246 -11.39 7.71 -11.60
C GLY A 246 -12.42 8.59 -10.90
N ASN A 247 -12.06 9.26 -9.80
CA ASN A 247 -12.93 10.20 -9.12
C ASN A 247 -13.16 11.50 -9.92
N ALA A 248 -12.12 11.99 -10.61
CA ALA A 248 -12.20 13.16 -11.48
C ALA A 248 -13.00 12.87 -12.76
N ALA A 249 -12.91 11.65 -13.31
CA ALA A 249 -13.61 11.25 -14.53
C ALA A 249 -15.16 11.23 -14.42
N LEU A 250 -15.72 11.20 -13.20
CA LEU A 250 -17.18 11.11 -12.99
C LEU A 250 -17.68 12.01 -11.86
N HIS A 251 -18.21 13.18 -12.22
CA HIS A 251 -18.91 14.10 -11.31
C HIS A 251 -20.00 13.40 -10.48
N TRP A 252 -20.18 13.86 -9.25
CA TRP A 252 -21.12 13.29 -8.27
C TRP A 252 -22.54 13.07 -8.81
N THR A 253 -23.13 14.09 -9.45
CA THR A 253 -24.48 14.05 -10.02
C THR A 253 -24.66 13.08 -11.20
N ARG A 254 -23.56 12.54 -11.75
CA ARG A 254 -23.57 11.54 -12.83
C ARG A 254 -23.27 10.12 -12.34
N ARG A 255 -23.08 9.92 -11.02
CA ARG A 255 -22.86 8.58 -10.45
C ARG A 255 -24.17 7.81 -10.39
N ALA A 256 -24.11 6.49 -10.60
CA ALA A 256 -25.29 5.64 -10.54
C ALA A 256 -25.89 5.71 -9.12
N PRO A 257 -27.21 5.94 -8.95
CA PRO A 257 -27.85 6.16 -7.65
C PRO A 257 -28.14 4.83 -6.93
N TYR A 258 -27.10 4.00 -6.78
CA TYR A 258 -27.14 2.68 -6.17
C TYR A 258 -26.05 2.53 -5.11
N ALA A 259 -26.39 1.88 -4.00
CA ALA A 259 -25.38 1.34 -3.08
C ALA A 259 -24.64 0.20 -3.79
N PHE A 260 -23.30 0.22 -3.77
CA PHE A 260 -22.47 -0.81 -4.41
C PHE A 260 -21.56 -1.48 -3.38
N TRP A 261 -21.49 -2.81 -3.42
CA TRP A 261 -20.53 -3.58 -2.63
C TRP A 261 -20.00 -4.78 -3.42
N LYS A 262 -18.71 -5.03 -3.29
CA LYS A 262 -18.07 -6.25 -3.78
C LYS A 262 -17.02 -6.73 -2.77
N GLY A 263 -17.07 -8.00 -2.39
CA GLY A 263 -16.14 -8.57 -1.43
C GLY A 263 -16.48 -10.01 -1.04
N ASN A 264 -15.68 -10.62 -0.18
CA ASN A 264 -16.01 -11.94 0.35
C ASN A 264 -17.10 -11.83 1.44
N PRO A 265 -18.27 -12.47 1.30
CA PRO A 265 -19.32 -12.47 2.32
C PRO A 265 -19.04 -13.45 3.48
N THR A 266 -18.20 -14.48 3.29
CA THR A 266 -18.03 -15.58 4.26
C THR A 266 -17.16 -15.24 5.48
N VAL A 267 -16.74 -13.99 5.64
CA VAL A 267 -15.80 -13.54 6.69
C VAL A 267 -16.46 -12.66 7.76
N GLY A 268 -17.79 -12.67 7.84
CA GLY A 268 -18.54 -12.01 8.90
C GLY A 268 -20.04 -11.99 8.62
N THR A 269 -20.86 -12.25 9.64
CA THR A 269 -22.33 -12.36 9.55
C THR A 269 -22.96 -11.17 8.83
N VAL A 270 -22.57 -9.94 9.17
CA VAL A 270 -23.08 -8.70 8.54
C VAL A 270 -22.84 -8.68 7.02
N ARG A 271 -21.75 -9.27 6.52
CA ARG A 271 -21.45 -9.36 5.08
C ARG A 271 -22.26 -10.45 4.37
N TRP A 272 -22.66 -11.48 5.10
CA TRP A 272 -23.60 -12.50 4.61
C TRP A 272 -25.02 -11.93 4.53
N GLU A 273 -25.48 -11.25 5.59
CA GLU A 273 -26.78 -10.59 5.63
C GLU A 273 -26.94 -9.53 4.54
N LEU A 274 -25.86 -8.81 4.19
CA LEU A 274 -25.84 -7.84 3.08
C LEU A 274 -26.24 -8.47 1.72
N LEU A 275 -26.05 -9.79 1.52
CA LEU A 275 -26.49 -10.47 0.30
C LEU A 275 -28.03 -10.48 0.15
N LYS A 276 -28.78 -10.45 1.27
CA LYS A 276 -30.25 -10.40 1.28
C LYS A 276 -30.80 -9.07 0.74
N CYS A 277 -29.97 -8.04 0.66
CA CYS A 277 -30.28 -6.75 0.04
C CYS A 277 -30.10 -6.74 -1.49
N ASN A 278 -29.74 -7.87 -2.12
CA ASN A 278 -29.66 -7.96 -3.58
C ASN A 278 -31.06 -7.86 -4.23
N VAL A 279 -31.11 -7.60 -5.54
CA VAL A 279 -32.37 -7.44 -6.28
C VAL A 279 -33.11 -8.77 -6.39
N SER A 280 -34.36 -8.82 -5.92
CA SER A 280 -35.28 -9.94 -6.15
C SER A 280 -36.29 -9.62 -7.26
N ARG A 281 -37.15 -10.60 -7.63
CA ARG A 281 -38.28 -10.35 -8.54
C ARG A 281 -39.34 -9.40 -7.95
N GLU A 282 -39.34 -9.23 -6.64
CA GLU A 282 -40.36 -8.49 -5.88
C GLU A 282 -39.86 -7.13 -5.40
N ARG A 283 -38.54 -6.95 -5.25
CA ARG A 283 -37.95 -5.75 -4.64
C ARG A 283 -36.54 -5.44 -5.15
N ASP A 284 -36.37 -4.23 -5.68
CA ASP A 284 -35.06 -3.60 -5.88
C ASP A 284 -34.77 -2.67 -4.69
N TRP A 285 -33.79 -3.03 -3.86
CA TRP A 285 -33.33 -2.22 -2.72
C TRP A 285 -32.46 -1.01 -3.13
N LYS A 286 -32.28 -0.75 -4.43
CA LYS A 286 -31.27 0.15 -5.00
C LYS A 286 -29.83 -0.21 -4.57
N ALA A 287 -29.61 -1.50 -4.30
CA ALA A 287 -28.31 -2.05 -3.91
C ALA A 287 -27.79 -3.02 -4.98
N ARG A 288 -26.48 -3.05 -5.19
CA ARG A 288 -25.78 -3.88 -6.18
C ARG A 288 -24.63 -4.58 -5.47
N ILE A 289 -24.91 -5.78 -4.97
CA ILE A 289 -24.08 -6.53 -4.02
C ILE A 289 -23.49 -7.76 -4.72
N TYR A 290 -22.17 -7.89 -4.73
CA TYR A 290 -21.45 -8.94 -5.49
C TYR A 290 -20.51 -9.74 -4.59
N ALA A 291 -20.75 -11.05 -4.48
CA ALA A 291 -19.81 -11.96 -3.84
C ALA A 291 -18.52 -12.09 -4.67
N GLN A 292 -17.37 -11.80 -4.06
CA GLN A 292 -16.06 -11.98 -4.66
C GLN A 292 -15.50 -13.36 -4.27
N ALA A 293 -15.81 -14.37 -5.08
CA ALA A 293 -15.19 -15.68 -4.98
C ALA A 293 -13.67 -15.60 -5.19
N ARG A 294 -12.92 -16.45 -4.48
CA ARG A 294 -11.50 -16.70 -4.79
C ARG A 294 -11.39 -17.77 -5.89
N PRO A 295 -10.38 -17.71 -6.77
CA PRO A 295 -10.12 -18.77 -7.74
C PRO A 295 -9.55 -20.01 -7.04
N GLN A 296 -10.41 -20.89 -6.53
CA GLN A 296 -10.00 -22.09 -5.79
C GLN A 296 -10.85 -23.31 -6.19
N ARG A 297 -10.71 -23.71 -7.47
CA ARG A 297 -11.47 -24.78 -8.18
C ARG A 297 -12.92 -24.44 -8.49
N HIS A 298 -13.49 -25.17 -9.46
CA HIS A 298 -14.92 -25.10 -9.78
C HIS A 298 -15.74 -25.54 -8.57
N ILE A 299 -16.63 -24.67 -8.13
CA ILE A 299 -17.82 -25.00 -7.35
C ILE A 299 -18.97 -24.38 -8.14
N ASP A 300 -19.46 -25.13 -9.13
CA ASP A 300 -20.67 -24.77 -9.85
C ASP A 300 -21.85 -24.99 -8.89
N THR A 301 -22.37 -23.90 -8.32
CA THR A 301 -23.53 -23.95 -7.44
C THR A 301 -24.46 -22.79 -7.77
N VAL A 302 -25.49 -23.12 -8.54
CA VAL A 302 -26.69 -22.31 -8.65
C VAL A 302 -27.39 -22.36 -7.29
N VAL A 303 -27.24 -21.32 -6.49
CA VAL A 303 -28.00 -21.16 -5.24
C VAL A 303 -29.34 -20.50 -5.59
N GLN A 304 -30.42 -21.28 -5.52
CA GLN A 304 -31.77 -20.72 -5.48
C GLN A 304 -32.01 -20.05 -4.11
N CYS A 305 -32.70 -18.92 -4.10
CA CYS A 305 -33.12 -18.29 -2.85
C CYS A 305 -34.31 -19.03 -2.24
N GLN A 306 -34.31 -19.11 -0.90
CA GLN A 306 -35.50 -19.00 -0.07
C GLN A 306 -35.48 -17.60 0.58
#